data_AF-A0A9P4HVJ8-F1
#
_entry.id   AF-A0A9P4HVJ8-F1
#
_cell.length_a   1.000
_cell.length_b   1.000
_cell.length_c   1.000
_cell.angle_alpha   90.00
_cell.angle_beta   90.00
_cell.angle_gamma   90.00
#
_symmetry.space_group_name_H-M   'P 1'
#
loop_
_entity.id
_entity.type
_entity.pdbx_description
1 polymer ?
#
loop_
_entity_poly.entity_id
_entity_poly.type
_entity_poly.pdbx_seq_one_letter_code
_entity_poly.pdbx_strand_id
1 'polypeptide(L)'
;IPRSLRICFVALILVIGFGNHWSKGVTGAMKKRLKKELDINNAQFSVLTASQDFIVTVLVVPSGLITDRIGGTYALLILNATYTLGLVLSALALTPSLPLSLHPYPVLLTGLLLTSLGSTATQVAQYKLFSGLFPSGSGSTTSGSGFAASVGLELLVGTAGAFVGQATANVIAEATGGGVESVFWVAVGGGVVANAGTVALWWGGRWWRRKHGEGGKGGQGGEGVAGSEQSERDMEERTSKFDVRTLLELPWHFWCIVLFAILDTATVLVFSQNATELAQDRWGVSSVAAGWWAAASKDAGFVFTPLLGWFLDRYGNRLTVLTVCGITLVASMALINWPGTSGSLTASFVLFAAAHPLGFTGLIDSVRASMRKPEVFAVAYSVKFMADNALMIILRIVTGTIQDADGGAYRRVIVVYLALAAGCLAVALGMQLAAPFSIDLRSLQWTREQRKMDVGTPRLRKETPFLSLIGFVALIALMLGSWGAYFWGIA
;
A
#
# COMPACT_ATOMS: atom_id res chain seq x y z
N ILE A 1 -20.03 -10.25 -20.31
CA ILE A 1 -19.22 -9.41 -21.20
C ILE A 1 -18.32 -10.39 -21.93
N PRO A 2 -18.15 -10.29 -23.25
CA PRO A 2 -17.18 -11.07 -24.02
C PRO A 2 -15.79 -10.98 -23.39
N ARG A 3 -14.98 -12.04 -23.50
CA ARG A 3 -13.64 -12.07 -22.87
C ARG A 3 -12.77 -10.88 -23.30
N SER A 4 -12.82 -10.48 -24.56
CA SER A 4 -12.10 -9.31 -25.11
C SER A 4 -12.46 -8.01 -24.40
N LEU A 5 -13.75 -7.75 -24.18
CA LEU A 5 -14.23 -6.54 -23.51
C LEU A 5 -13.93 -6.57 -22.00
N ARG A 6 -13.93 -7.75 -21.35
CA ARG A 6 -13.46 -7.89 -19.95
C ARG A 6 -11.98 -7.53 -19.83
N ILE A 7 -11.15 -8.05 -20.72
CA ILE A 7 -9.70 -7.75 -20.75
C ILE A 7 -9.47 -6.26 -20.99
N CYS A 8 -10.23 -5.63 -21.88
CA CYS A 8 -10.18 -4.19 -22.11
C CYS A 8 -10.48 -3.39 -20.83
N PHE A 9 -11.54 -3.77 -20.08
CA PHE A 9 -11.85 -3.10 -18.81
C PHE A 9 -10.79 -3.32 -17.75
N VAL A 10 -10.23 -4.53 -17.63
CA VAL A 10 -9.08 -4.78 -16.74
C VAL A 10 -7.90 -3.90 -17.13
N ALA A 11 -7.53 -3.84 -18.41
CA ALA A 11 -6.43 -3.00 -18.89
C ALA A 11 -6.65 -1.50 -18.57
N LEU A 12 -7.87 -0.98 -18.78
CA LEU A 12 -8.21 0.39 -18.40
C LEU A 12 -8.09 0.63 -16.89
N ILE A 13 -8.57 -0.29 -16.06
CA ILE A 13 -8.44 -0.20 -14.60
C ILE A 13 -6.97 -0.18 -14.18
N LEU A 14 -6.11 -0.97 -14.84
CA LEU A 14 -4.66 -1.00 -14.57
C LEU A 14 -3.97 0.31 -14.98
N VAL A 15 -4.33 0.89 -16.12
CA VAL A 15 -3.80 2.20 -16.56
C VAL A 15 -4.18 3.31 -15.56
N ILE A 16 -5.42 3.30 -15.08
CA ILE A 16 -5.88 4.21 -14.02
C ILE A 16 -5.05 4.02 -12.75
N GLY A 17 -4.82 2.77 -12.33
CA GLY A 17 -4.00 2.45 -11.16
C GLY A 17 -2.55 2.92 -11.30
N PHE A 18 -1.94 2.72 -12.48
CA PHE A 18 -0.55 3.08 -12.73
C PHE A 18 -0.26 4.56 -12.47
N GLY A 19 -1.10 5.48 -12.98
CA GLY A 19 -0.92 6.92 -12.76
C GLY A 19 -1.00 7.31 -11.29
N ASN A 20 -1.91 6.69 -10.54
CA ASN A 20 -2.06 6.94 -9.10
C ASN A 20 -0.83 6.48 -8.31
N HIS A 21 -0.29 5.31 -8.65
CA HIS A 21 0.89 4.77 -7.98
C HIS A 21 2.18 5.49 -8.40
N TRP A 22 2.27 5.98 -9.64
CA TRP A 22 3.38 6.81 -10.11
C TRP A 22 3.55 8.06 -9.24
N SER A 23 2.47 8.81 -8.99
CA SER A 23 2.53 10.03 -8.17
C SER A 23 2.93 9.74 -6.71
N LYS A 24 2.60 8.57 -6.15
CA LYS A 24 3.04 8.18 -4.79
C LYS A 24 4.57 8.06 -4.69
N GLY A 25 5.25 7.68 -5.76
CA GLY A 25 6.71 7.58 -5.81
C GLY A 25 7.44 8.94 -5.84
N VAL A 26 6.74 10.02 -6.22
CA VAL A 26 7.34 11.34 -6.46
C VAL A 26 7.75 12.05 -5.17
N THR A 27 6.87 12.09 -4.17
CA THR A 27 7.06 12.94 -2.97
C THR A 27 8.35 12.59 -2.21
N GLY A 28 8.61 11.31 -1.99
CA GLY A 28 9.85 10.85 -1.35
C GLY A 28 11.10 11.12 -2.21
N ALA A 29 11.01 10.91 -3.52
CA ALA A 29 12.12 11.16 -4.44
C ALA A 29 12.54 12.64 -4.47
N MET A 30 11.57 13.54 -4.27
CA MET A 30 11.74 14.99 -4.31
C MET A 30 12.04 15.62 -2.95
N LYS A 31 12.18 14.85 -1.87
CA LYS A 31 12.34 15.37 -0.50
C LYS A 31 13.36 16.52 -0.39
N LYS A 32 14.58 16.31 -0.89
CA LYS A 32 15.67 17.32 -0.82
C LYS A 32 15.33 18.60 -1.58
N ARG A 33 14.67 18.49 -2.75
CA ARG A 33 14.27 19.65 -3.57
C ARG A 33 13.07 20.38 -2.96
N LEU A 34 12.05 19.65 -2.49
CA LEU A 34 10.89 20.20 -1.78
C LEU A 34 11.31 21.01 -0.55
N LYS A 35 12.22 20.47 0.26
CA LYS A 35 12.79 21.19 1.42
C LYS A 35 13.45 22.51 1.01
N LYS A 36 14.21 22.49 -0.08
CA LYS A 36 14.92 23.67 -0.60
C LYS A 36 13.99 24.72 -1.19
N GLU A 37 13.01 24.32 -2.01
CA GLU A 37 12.11 25.25 -2.71
C GLU A 37 11.04 25.85 -1.80
N LEU A 38 10.59 25.10 -0.78
CA LEU A 38 9.59 25.57 0.18
C LEU A 38 10.19 26.17 1.47
N ASP A 39 11.52 26.11 1.62
CA ASP A 39 12.25 26.48 2.84
C ASP A 39 11.67 25.78 4.10
N ILE A 40 11.53 24.46 4.03
CA ILE A 40 10.98 23.62 5.12
C ILE A 40 12.00 22.64 5.68
N ASN A 41 11.84 22.30 6.95
CA ASN A 41 12.67 21.31 7.66
C ASN A 41 12.16 19.86 7.48
N ASN A 42 12.86 18.88 8.07
CA ASN A 42 12.45 17.48 7.94
C ASN A 42 11.17 17.17 8.70
N ALA A 43 10.90 17.82 9.83
CA ALA A 43 9.66 17.66 10.57
C ALA A 43 8.45 18.09 9.72
N GLN A 44 8.49 19.28 9.10
CA GLN A 44 7.45 19.79 8.20
C GLN A 44 7.28 18.89 6.97
N PHE A 45 8.38 18.43 6.34
CA PHE A 45 8.27 17.45 5.26
C PHE A 45 7.61 16.15 5.74
N SER A 46 7.94 15.69 6.95
CA SER A 46 7.37 14.48 7.52
C SER A 46 5.88 14.63 7.81
N VAL A 47 5.42 15.81 8.23
CA VAL A 47 3.99 16.14 8.36
C VAL A 47 3.27 16.02 7.02
N LEU A 48 3.82 16.57 5.93
CA LEU A 48 3.22 16.42 4.59
C LEU A 48 2.97 14.95 4.23
N THR A 49 3.96 14.09 4.52
CA THR A 49 3.82 12.65 4.27
C THR A 49 2.88 11.95 5.26
N ALA A 50 2.94 12.29 6.55
CA ALA A 50 2.07 11.73 7.59
C ALA A 50 0.59 12.10 7.37
N SER A 51 0.31 13.26 6.79
CA SER A 51 -1.04 13.67 6.38
C SER A 51 -1.67 12.71 5.38
N GLN A 52 -0.88 12.14 4.48
CA GLN A 52 -1.39 11.15 3.54
C GLN A 52 -1.84 9.88 4.27
N ASP A 53 -1.03 9.38 5.21
CA ASP A 53 -1.36 8.20 6.02
C ASP A 53 -2.54 8.46 6.97
N PHE A 54 -2.62 9.66 7.54
CA PHE A 54 -3.73 10.07 8.40
C PHE A 54 -5.08 9.93 7.68
N ILE A 55 -5.17 10.44 6.45
CA ILE A 55 -6.39 10.30 5.63
C ILE A 55 -6.74 8.84 5.38
N VAL A 56 -5.74 7.97 5.15
CA VAL A 56 -5.96 6.53 5.02
C VAL A 56 -6.59 5.97 6.31
N THR A 57 -6.03 6.27 7.48
CA THR A 57 -6.56 5.73 8.75
C THR A 57 -8.00 6.19 9.05
N VAL A 58 -8.37 7.41 8.65
CA VAL A 58 -9.71 7.95 8.89
C VAL A 58 -10.72 7.42 7.88
N LEU A 59 -10.35 7.27 6.61
CA LEU A 59 -11.30 7.04 5.52
C LEU A 59 -11.31 5.63 4.94
N VAL A 60 -10.35 4.75 5.25
CA VAL A 60 -10.32 3.42 4.62
C VAL A 60 -11.57 2.59 4.95
N VAL A 61 -12.10 2.65 6.17
CA VAL A 61 -13.33 1.93 6.56
C VAL A 61 -14.60 2.64 6.06
N PRO A 62 -14.79 3.96 6.28
CA PRO A 62 -15.99 4.66 5.78
C PRO A 62 -16.12 4.69 4.25
N SER A 63 -15.00 4.77 3.52
CA SER A 63 -15.02 4.87 2.05
C SER A 63 -15.61 3.64 1.37
N GLY A 64 -15.44 2.45 1.96
CA GLY A 64 -16.09 1.21 1.51
C GLY A 64 -17.61 1.31 1.57
N LEU A 65 -18.16 1.78 2.69
CA LEU A 65 -19.60 1.94 2.88
C LEU A 65 -20.21 2.96 1.90
N ILE A 66 -19.50 4.06 1.64
CA ILE A 66 -19.95 5.10 0.71
C ILE A 66 -19.94 4.57 -0.73
N THR A 67 -18.84 3.90 -1.11
CA THR A 67 -18.67 3.28 -2.44
C THR A 67 -19.69 2.15 -2.66
N ASP A 68 -20.16 1.54 -1.57
CA ASP A 68 -21.24 0.58 -1.61
C ASP A 68 -22.57 1.18 -2.06
N ARG A 69 -22.93 2.35 -1.51
CA ARG A 69 -24.20 3.03 -1.82
C ARG A 69 -24.24 3.75 -3.17
N ILE A 70 -23.12 4.32 -3.61
CA ILE A 70 -23.08 5.14 -4.85
C ILE A 70 -22.77 4.33 -6.11
N GLY A 71 -22.36 3.07 -5.96
CA GLY A 71 -21.92 2.21 -7.06
C GLY A 71 -20.47 2.46 -7.49
N GLY A 72 -19.74 1.40 -7.85
CA GLY A 72 -18.28 1.44 -8.04
C GLY A 72 -17.80 2.41 -9.14
N THR A 73 -18.57 2.54 -10.22
CA THR A 73 -18.18 3.36 -11.39
C THR A 73 -18.43 4.85 -11.18
N TYR A 74 -19.52 5.19 -10.49
CA TYR A 74 -19.79 6.58 -10.10
C TYR A 74 -18.85 7.02 -8.97
N ALA A 75 -18.56 6.13 -8.03
CA ALA A 75 -17.51 6.33 -7.04
C ALA A 75 -16.19 6.69 -7.72
N LEU A 76 -15.73 5.89 -8.68
CA LEU A 76 -14.47 6.14 -9.39
C LEU A 76 -14.42 7.50 -10.09
N LEU A 77 -15.52 7.95 -10.71
CA LEU A 77 -15.56 9.26 -11.36
C LEU A 77 -15.33 10.40 -10.36
N ILE A 78 -16.03 10.37 -9.23
CA ILE A 78 -15.90 11.40 -8.19
C ILE A 78 -14.50 11.33 -7.55
N LEU A 79 -14.06 10.13 -7.20
CA LEU A 79 -12.82 9.92 -6.45
C LEU A 79 -11.57 10.23 -7.29
N ASN A 80 -11.56 9.87 -8.58
CA ASN A 80 -10.47 10.27 -9.48
C ASN A 80 -10.49 11.77 -9.80
N ALA A 81 -11.65 12.42 -9.81
CA ALA A 81 -11.73 13.87 -9.92
C ALA A 81 -11.15 14.55 -8.67
N THR A 82 -11.49 14.07 -7.47
CA THR A 82 -10.93 14.57 -6.22
C THR A 82 -9.43 14.33 -6.12
N TYR A 83 -8.96 13.16 -6.57
CA TYR A 83 -7.54 12.84 -6.67
C TYR A 83 -6.79 13.86 -7.55
N THR A 84 -7.28 14.11 -8.78
CA THR A 84 -6.67 15.07 -9.70
C THR A 84 -6.75 16.50 -9.19
N LEU A 85 -7.84 16.88 -8.51
CA LEU A 85 -7.93 18.19 -7.86
C LEU A 85 -6.82 18.36 -6.81
N GLY A 86 -6.56 17.34 -6.00
CA GLY A 86 -5.43 17.36 -5.06
C GLY A 86 -4.08 17.50 -5.74
N LEU A 87 -3.87 16.81 -6.87
CA LEU A 87 -2.64 16.93 -7.66
C LEU A 87 -2.47 18.33 -8.25
N VAL A 88 -3.55 18.93 -8.76
CA VAL A 88 -3.55 20.30 -9.30
C VAL A 88 -3.20 21.28 -8.20
N LEU A 89 -3.83 21.19 -7.02
CA LEU A 89 -3.49 22.05 -5.88
C LEU A 89 -2.03 21.89 -5.45
N SER A 90 -1.52 20.65 -5.46
CA SER A 90 -0.11 20.38 -5.12
C SER A 90 0.86 20.97 -6.15
N ALA A 91 0.54 20.89 -7.45
CA ALA A 91 1.33 21.48 -8.51
C ALA A 91 1.31 23.01 -8.45
N LEU A 92 0.13 23.60 -8.26
CA LEU A 92 -0.05 25.05 -8.13
C LEU A 92 0.71 25.62 -6.92
N ALA A 93 0.75 24.89 -5.80
CA ALA A 93 1.52 25.29 -4.62
C ALA A 93 3.03 25.38 -4.88
N LEU A 94 3.52 24.71 -5.92
CA LEU A 94 4.93 24.63 -6.30
C LEU A 94 5.27 25.47 -7.53
N THR A 95 4.28 26.09 -8.20
CA THR A 95 4.49 26.95 -9.37
C THR A 95 4.89 28.36 -8.92
N PRO A 96 6.14 28.81 -9.16
CA PRO A 96 6.62 30.11 -8.67
C PRO A 96 5.94 31.31 -9.36
N SER A 97 5.45 31.11 -10.59
CA SER A 97 4.85 32.15 -11.42
C SER A 97 3.38 32.43 -11.12
N LEU A 98 2.73 31.60 -10.29
CA LEU A 98 1.34 31.79 -9.91
C LEU A 98 1.27 32.50 -8.56
N PRO A 99 0.78 33.75 -8.48
CA PRO A 99 0.57 34.40 -7.21
C PRO A 99 -0.65 33.76 -6.53
N LEU A 100 -0.41 32.72 -5.72
CA LEU A 100 -1.37 32.36 -4.70
C LEU A 100 -1.27 33.40 -3.59
N SER A 101 -2.40 34.01 -3.22
CA SER A 101 -2.51 34.84 -2.01
C SER A 101 -2.31 34.07 -0.71
N LEU A 102 -2.00 32.77 -0.79
CA LEU A 102 -1.84 31.82 0.31
C LEU A 102 -0.40 31.31 0.36
N HIS A 103 0.07 30.97 1.56
CA HIS A 103 1.38 30.34 1.73
C HIS A 103 1.45 28.97 1.00
N PRO A 104 2.56 28.63 0.33
CA PRO A 104 2.66 27.42 -0.50
C PRO A 104 2.57 26.12 0.31
N TYR A 105 3.08 26.11 1.55
CA TYR A 105 3.07 24.91 2.39
C TYR A 105 1.65 24.42 2.78
N PRO A 106 0.74 25.24 3.33
CA PRO A 106 -0.65 24.82 3.59
C PRO A 106 -1.43 24.35 2.36
N VAL A 107 -1.15 24.93 1.19
CA VAL A 107 -1.81 24.55 -0.06
C VAL A 107 -1.31 23.20 -0.54
N LEU A 108 0.00 22.95 -0.48
CA LEU A 108 0.57 21.64 -0.76
C LEU A 108 0.04 20.58 0.21
N LEU A 109 -0.03 20.88 1.51
CA LEU A 109 -0.62 20.01 2.52
C LEU A 109 -2.07 19.63 2.16
N THR A 110 -2.89 20.62 1.80
CA THR A 110 -4.28 20.41 1.38
C THR A 110 -4.38 19.58 0.10
N GLY A 111 -3.51 19.85 -0.87
CA GLY A 111 -3.38 19.06 -2.09
C GLY A 111 -3.08 17.59 -1.78
N LEU A 112 -2.08 17.32 -0.96
CA LEU A 112 -1.69 15.97 -0.56
C LEU A 112 -2.80 15.23 0.22
N LEU A 113 -3.56 15.92 1.08
CA LEU A 113 -4.73 15.36 1.76
C LEU A 113 -5.81 14.92 0.74
N LEU A 114 -6.12 15.77 -0.24
CA LEU A 114 -7.10 15.45 -1.29
C LEU A 114 -6.63 14.32 -2.21
N THR A 115 -5.33 14.29 -2.55
CA THR A 115 -4.77 13.16 -3.31
C THR A 115 -4.88 11.85 -2.53
N SER A 116 -4.59 11.86 -1.22
CA SER A 116 -4.69 10.66 -0.40
C SER A 116 -6.14 10.16 -0.32
N LEU A 117 -7.09 11.09 -0.14
CA LEU A 117 -8.53 10.81 -0.09
C LEU A 117 -9.00 10.15 -1.39
N GLY A 118 -8.69 10.76 -2.53
CA GLY A 118 -9.06 10.21 -3.83
C GLY A 118 -8.41 8.86 -4.09
N SER A 119 -7.11 8.71 -3.80
CA SER A 119 -6.37 7.47 -4.10
C SER A 119 -6.83 6.27 -3.27
N THR A 120 -7.11 6.47 -1.98
CA THR A 120 -7.54 5.40 -1.05
C THR A 120 -8.89 4.85 -1.48
N ALA A 121 -9.83 5.74 -1.77
CA ALA A 121 -11.17 5.35 -2.16
C ALA A 121 -11.20 4.77 -3.59
N THR A 122 -10.36 5.26 -4.52
CA THR A 122 -10.22 4.68 -5.86
C THR A 122 -9.79 3.22 -5.79
N GLN A 123 -8.86 2.86 -4.91
CA GLN A 123 -8.41 1.47 -4.76
C GLN A 123 -9.57 0.54 -4.33
N VAL A 124 -10.40 0.99 -3.38
CA VAL A 124 -11.60 0.25 -2.95
C VAL A 124 -12.57 0.05 -4.12
N ALA A 125 -12.81 1.11 -4.90
CA ALA A 125 -13.70 1.04 -6.04
C ALA A 125 -13.16 0.16 -7.18
N GLN A 126 -11.84 0.11 -7.39
CA GLN A 126 -11.19 -0.82 -8.34
C GLN A 126 -11.38 -2.27 -7.93
N TYR A 127 -11.20 -2.60 -6.64
CA TYR A 127 -11.46 -3.95 -6.13
C TYR A 127 -12.93 -4.35 -6.31
N LYS A 128 -13.85 -3.41 -6.08
CA LYS A 128 -15.27 -3.63 -6.37
C LYS A 128 -15.51 -3.92 -7.86
N LEU A 129 -14.92 -3.15 -8.78
CA LEU A 129 -15.02 -3.43 -10.22
C LEU A 129 -14.46 -4.80 -10.60
N PHE A 130 -13.30 -5.20 -10.07
CA PHE A 130 -12.78 -6.54 -10.33
C PHE A 130 -13.72 -7.64 -9.85
N SER A 131 -14.36 -7.46 -8.69
CA SER A 131 -15.32 -8.44 -8.18
C SER A 131 -16.56 -8.57 -9.07
N GLY A 132 -17.03 -7.46 -9.67
CA GLY A 132 -18.11 -7.46 -10.65
C GLY A 132 -17.71 -8.07 -11.99
N LEU A 133 -16.48 -7.82 -12.46
CA LEU A 133 -15.95 -8.39 -13.70
C LEU A 133 -15.74 -9.91 -13.61
N PHE A 134 -15.45 -10.41 -12.41
CA PHE A 134 -15.22 -11.82 -12.11
C PHE A 134 -16.09 -12.29 -10.92
N PRO A 135 -17.42 -12.44 -11.11
CA PRO A 135 -18.32 -12.86 -10.03
C PRO A 135 -17.99 -14.26 -9.51
N SER A 136 -18.13 -14.45 -8.19
CA SER A 136 -17.93 -15.75 -7.53
C SER A 136 -19.16 -16.65 -7.70
N GLY A 137 -19.32 -17.25 -8.89
CA GLY A 137 -20.35 -18.27 -9.12
C GLY A 137 -19.94 -19.63 -8.53
N SER A 138 -20.79 -20.23 -7.69
CA SER A 138 -20.55 -21.57 -7.12
C SER A 138 -20.53 -22.63 -8.23
N GLY A 139 -19.34 -23.17 -8.53
CA GLY A 139 -19.18 -24.29 -9.47
C GLY A 139 -18.08 -24.13 -10.52
N SER A 140 -17.53 -22.92 -10.67
CA SER A 140 -16.42 -22.65 -11.60
C SER A 140 -15.14 -22.31 -10.83
N THR A 141 -14.23 -23.28 -10.72
CA THR A 141 -12.90 -23.11 -10.12
C THR A 141 -12.07 -22.00 -10.81
N THR A 142 -12.45 -21.61 -12.02
CA THR A 142 -11.81 -20.57 -12.84
C THR A 142 -12.35 -19.15 -12.60
N SER A 143 -13.50 -18.97 -11.94
CA SER A 143 -14.07 -17.63 -11.70
C SER A 143 -13.37 -16.90 -10.54
N GLY A 144 -13.08 -17.60 -9.44
CA GLY A 144 -12.32 -17.04 -8.31
C GLY A 144 -10.86 -16.73 -8.66
N SER A 145 -10.27 -17.45 -9.63
CA SER A 145 -8.91 -17.16 -10.10
C SER A 145 -8.81 -15.85 -10.88
N GLY A 146 -9.88 -15.41 -11.56
CA GLY A 146 -9.87 -14.18 -12.35
C GLY A 146 -9.79 -12.91 -11.49
N PHE A 147 -10.56 -12.85 -10.41
CA PHE A 147 -10.49 -11.75 -9.43
C PHE A 147 -9.11 -11.67 -8.78
N ALA A 148 -8.63 -12.79 -8.22
CA ALA A 148 -7.33 -12.84 -7.56
C ALA A 148 -6.17 -12.49 -8.51
N ALA A 149 -6.21 -12.97 -9.76
CA ALA A 149 -5.22 -12.61 -10.78
C ALA A 149 -5.27 -11.12 -11.13
N SER A 150 -6.46 -10.51 -11.19
CA SER A 150 -6.61 -9.08 -11.51
C SER A 150 -6.11 -8.19 -10.37
N VAL A 151 -6.38 -8.55 -9.11
CA VAL A 151 -5.82 -7.86 -7.95
C VAL A 151 -4.30 -8.01 -7.89
N GLY A 152 -3.78 -9.23 -8.12
CA GLY A 152 -2.33 -9.46 -8.18
C GLY A 152 -1.64 -8.65 -9.29
N LEU A 153 -2.30 -8.53 -10.45
CA LEU A 153 -1.81 -7.71 -11.56
C LEU A 153 -1.89 -6.21 -11.25
N GLU A 154 -2.92 -5.74 -10.56
CA GLU A 154 -3.02 -4.34 -10.09
C GLU A 154 -1.90 -3.99 -9.13
N LEU A 155 -1.60 -4.85 -8.15
CA LEU A 155 -0.50 -4.64 -7.22
C LEU A 155 0.87 -4.61 -7.94
N LEU A 156 1.06 -5.48 -8.94
CA LEU A 156 2.27 -5.49 -9.75
C LEU A 156 2.42 -4.19 -10.57
N VAL A 157 1.35 -3.78 -11.26
CA VAL A 157 1.32 -2.53 -12.04
C VAL A 157 1.50 -1.32 -11.12
N GLY A 158 0.93 -1.34 -9.92
CA GLY A 158 1.09 -0.29 -8.93
C GLY A 158 2.52 -0.18 -8.44
N THR A 159 3.16 -1.30 -8.14
CA THR A 159 4.58 -1.31 -7.76
C THR A 159 5.48 -0.81 -8.89
N ALA A 160 5.21 -1.23 -10.13
CA ALA A 160 5.91 -0.72 -11.31
C ALA A 160 5.69 0.79 -11.50
N GLY A 161 4.46 1.27 -11.28
CA GLY A 161 4.14 2.71 -11.30
C GLY A 161 4.95 3.48 -10.28
N ALA A 162 4.97 3.03 -9.02
CA ALA A 162 5.74 3.66 -7.95
C ALA A 162 7.25 3.68 -8.24
N PHE A 163 7.80 2.58 -8.77
CA PHE A 163 9.19 2.49 -9.22
C PHE A 163 9.50 3.54 -10.29
N VAL A 164 8.70 3.58 -11.36
CA VAL A 164 8.87 4.53 -12.45
C VAL A 164 8.75 5.95 -11.93
N GLY A 165 7.79 6.24 -11.04
CA GLY A 165 7.63 7.54 -10.39
C GLY A 165 8.86 7.98 -9.62
N GLN A 166 9.39 7.11 -8.78
CA GLN A 166 10.58 7.40 -7.98
C GLN A 166 11.83 7.57 -8.84
N ALA A 167 12.00 6.75 -9.89
CA ALA A 167 13.14 6.79 -10.79
C ALA A 167 13.12 8.00 -11.74
N THR A 168 11.95 8.37 -12.26
CA THR A 168 11.83 9.45 -13.27
C THR A 168 11.64 10.83 -12.65
N ALA A 169 11.22 10.96 -11.38
CA ALA A 169 10.98 12.26 -10.77
C ALA A 169 12.19 13.21 -10.87
N ASN A 170 13.40 12.74 -10.52
CA ASN A 170 14.61 13.57 -10.61
C ASN A 170 15.04 13.82 -12.06
N VAL A 171 14.76 12.89 -12.97
CA VAL A 171 15.04 13.04 -14.42
C VAL A 171 14.18 14.14 -15.01
N ILE A 172 12.88 14.12 -14.72
CA ILE A 172 11.92 15.13 -15.18
C ILE A 172 12.31 16.50 -14.63
N ALA A 173 12.58 16.58 -13.33
CA ALA A 173 12.97 17.83 -12.71
C ALA A 173 14.25 18.41 -13.35
N GLU A 174 15.28 17.60 -13.58
CA GLU A 174 16.52 18.05 -14.23
C GLU A 174 16.32 18.46 -15.70
N ALA A 175 15.54 17.70 -16.47
CA ALA A 175 15.26 17.98 -17.87
C ALA A 175 14.42 19.26 -18.10
N THR A 176 13.72 19.73 -17.08
CA THR A 176 12.78 20.87 -17.17
C THR A 176 13.26 22.12 -16.42
N GLY A 177 14.56 22.20 -16.10
CA GLY A 177 15.17 23.39 -15.49
C GLY A 177 15.32 23.35 -13.97
N GLY A 178 15.10 22.19 -13.34
CA GLY A 178 15.48 21.91 -11.96
C GLY A 178 14.36 21.98 -10.93
N GLY A 179 13.19 22.54 -11.28
CA GLY A 179 12.07 22.74 -10.35
C GLY A 179 11.33 21.46 -9.99
N VAL A 180 10.75 21.40 -8.78
CA VAL A 180 9.83 20.30 -8.38
C VAL A 180 8.48 20.42 -9.09
N GLU A 181 8.09 21.63 -9.48
CA GLU A 181 6.84 21.98 -10.15
C GLU A 181 6.51 21.05 -11.33
N SER A 182 7.45 20.88 -12.25
CA SER A 182 7.24 20.11 -13.48
C SER A 182 6.89 18.65 -13.20
N VAL A 183 7.46 18.07 -12.15
CA VAL A 183 7.18 16.69 -11.73
C VAL A 183 5.74 16.56 -11.24
N PHE A 184 5.25 17.55 -10.49
CA PHE A 184 3.86 17.58 -10.02
C PHE A 184 2.87 17.87 -11.16
N TRP A 185 3.23 18.67 -12.17
CA TRP A 185 2.41 18.81 -13.38
C TRP A 185 2.36 17.54 -14.22
N VAL A 186 3.44 16.77 -14.30
CA VAL A 186 3.40 15.42 -14.90
C VAL A 186 2.45 14.50 -14.10
N ALA A 187 2.45 14.61 -12.77
CA ALA A 187 1.50 13.90 -11.91
C ALA A 187 0.05 14.27 -12.26
N VAL A 188 -0.25 15.56 -12.45
CA VAL A 188 -1.56 16.05 -12.92
C VAL A 188 -1.92 15.42 -14.27
N GLY A 189 -0.98 15.35 -15.21
CA GLY A 189 -1.18 14.65 -16.49
C GLY A 189 -1.60 13.19 -16.30
N GLY A 190 -0.95 12.47 -15.39
CA GLY A 190 -1.36 11.11 -14.99
C GLY A 190 -2.78 11.05 -14.40
N GLY A 191 -3.15 12.01 -13.56
CA GLY A 191 -4.50 12.16 -13.03
C GLY A 191 -5.56 12.42 -14.11
N VAL A 192 -5.24 13.26 -15.11
CA VAL A 192 -6.12 13.51 -16.27
C VAL A 192 -6.32 12.24 -17.10
N VAL A 193 -5.26 11.48 -17.36
CA VAL A 193 -5.35 10.18 -18.04
C VAL A 193 -6.21 9.20 -17.25
N ALA A 194 -6.05 9.14 -15.92
CA ALA A 194 -6.88 8.31 -15.05
C ALA A 194 -8.37 8.72 -15.11
N ASN A 195 -8.67 10.02 -15.13
CA ASN A 195 -10.04 10.52 -15.29
C ASN A 195 -10.62 10.17 -16.66
N ALA A 196 -9.86 10.37 -17.74
CA ALA A 196 -10.27 9.99 -19.09
C ALA A 196 -10.55 8.48 -19.20
N GLY A 197 -9.67 7.65 -18.62
CA GLY A 197 -9.88 6.20 -18.53
C GLY A 197 -11.14 5.83 -17.74
N THR A 198 -11.45 6.56 -16.67
CA THR A 198 -12.65 6.34 -15.86
C THR A 198 -13.93 6.73 -16.61
N VAL A 199 -13.91 7.85 -17.34
CA VAL A 199 -15.01 8.25 -18.22
C VAL A 199 -15.22 7.22 -19.33
N ALA A 200 -14.13 6.69 -19.91
CA ALA A 200 -14.20 5.63 -20.90
C ALA A 200 -14.80 4.33 -20.32
N LEU A 201 -14.43 3.95 -19.10
CA LEU A 201 -15.04 2.81 -18.38
C LEU A 201 -16.54 3.02 -18.17
N TRP A 202 -16.92 4.19 -17.67
CA TRP A 202 -18.33 4.54 -17.42
C TRP A 202 -19.15 4.54 -18.71
N TRP A 203 -18.64 5.17 -19.77
CA TRP A 203 -19.28 5.21 -21.08
C TRP A 203 -19.39 3.80 -21.68
N GLY A 204 -18.32 3.02 -21.63
CA GLY A 204 -18.28 1.64 -22.13
C GLY A 204 -19.30 0.74 -21.43
N GLY A 205 -19.41 0.85 -20.10
CA GLY A 205 -20.43 0.15 -19.32
C GLY A 205 -21.87 0.58 -19.66
N ARG A 206 -22.09 1.88 -19.90
CA ARG A 206 -23.40 2.41 -20.33
C ARG A 206 -23.77 1.98 -21.76
N TRP A 207 -22.82 2.04 -22.69
CA TRP A 207 -23.01 1.60 -24.08
C TRP A 207 -23.36 0.11 -24.15
N TRP A 208 -22.62 -0.73 -23.41
CA TRP A 208 -22.88 -2.17 -23.37
C TRP A 208 -24.29 -2.50 -22.86
N ARG A 209 -24.76 -1.81 -21.81
CA ARG A 209 -26.13 -1.94 -21.31
C ARG A 209 -27.17 -1.55 -22.35
N ARG A 210 -27.02 -0.42 -23.02
CA ARG A 210 -27.98 0.00 -24.07
C ARG A 210 -28.08 -0.99 -25.21
N LYS A 211 -26.96 -1.60 -25.60
CA LYS A 211 -26.94 -2.55 -26.73
C LYS A 211 -27.57 -3.90 -26.38
N HIS A 212 -27.55 -4.32 -25.12
CA HIS A 212 -27.90 -5.69 -24.69
C HIS A 212 -28.89 -5.76 -23.51
N GLY A 213 -29.45 -4.64 -23.06
CA GLY A 213 -30.16 -4.50 -21.79
C GLY A 213 -31.65 -4.16 -21.88
N GLU A 214 -32.25 -4.09 -23.06
CA GLU A 214 -33.71 -3.98 -23.22
C GLU A 214 -34.22 -5.20 -24.00
N GLY A 215 -34.61 -6.26 -23.29
CA GLY A 215 -35.43 -7.35 -23.85
C GLY A 215 -34.89 -8.79 -23.81
N GLY A 216 -33.73 -9.08 -23.19
CA GLY A 216 -33.15 -10.44 -23.21
C GLY A 216 -33.01 -11.07 -21.83
N LYS A 217 -33.85 -12.07 -21.49
CA LYS A 217 -33.52 -13.08 -20.49
C LYS A 217 -32.25 -13.83 -20.94
N GLY A 218 -31.07 -13.37 -20.52
CA GLY A 218 -29.82 -14.06 -20.86
C GLY A 218 -28.65 -13.10 -21.06
N GLY A 219 -28.16 -12.51 -19.97
CA GLY A 219 -27.01 -11.65 -20.05
C GLY A 219 -26.44 -11.25 -18.70
N GLN A 220 -25.91 -12.22 -17.94
CA GLN A 220 -24.97 -12.05 -16.79
C GLN A 220 -23.67 -11.32 -17.16
N GLY A 221 -23.71 -10.59 -18.26
CA GLY A 221 -22.59 -10.15 -19.01
C GLY A 221 -22.22 -8.74 -18.62
N GLY A 222 -23.15 -7.80 -18.77
CA GLY A 222 -22.94 -6.35 -18.63
C GLY A 222 -22.94 -5.81 -17.21
N GLU A 223 -23.25 -6.67 -16.25
CA GLU A 223 -23.47 -6.36 -14.84
C GLU A 223 -22.16 -6.10 -14.07
N GLY A 224 -21.00 -6.40 -14.68
CA GLY A 224 -19.71 -6.32 -13.98
C GLY A 224 -19.02 -4.95 -13.95
N VAL A 225 -19.47 -3.99 -14.77
CA VAL A 225 -18.84 -2.65 -14.94
C VAL A 225 -19.75 -1.54 -14.42
N ALA A 226 -20.99 -1.89 -14.11
CA ALA A 226 -21.91 -1.11 -13.32
C ALA A 226 -22.80 -2.18 -12.72
N GLY A 227 -22.72 -2.35 -11.40
CA GLY A 227 -23.35 -3.46 -10.70
C GLY A 227 -24.82 -3.57 -11.08
N SER A 228 -25.34 -4.80 -11.18
CA SER A 228 -26.78 -4.96 -11.06
C SER A 228 -27.16 -4.49 -9.66
N GLU A 229 -28.28 -3.78 -9.52
CA GLU A 229 -28.82 -3.42 -8.20
C GLU A 229 -28.92 -4.66 -7.30
N GLN A 230 -29.12 -5.85 -7.87
CA GLN A 230 -29.14 -7.12 -7.15
C GLN A 230 -27.75 -7.54 -6.63
N SER A 231 -26.68 -7.47 -7.43
CA SER A 231 -25.32 -7.76 -6.95
C SER A 231 -24.80 -6.69 -6.00
N GLU A 232 -25.25 -5.43 -6.17
CA GLU A 232 -24.96 -4.33 -5.27
C GLU A 232 -25.73 -4.48 -3.95
N ARG A 233 -27.00 -4.92 -3.97
CA ARG A 233 -27.78 -5.29 -2.78
C ARG A 233 -27.27 -6.53 -2.09
N ASP A 234 -26.84 -7.56 -2.83
CA ASP A 234 -26.27 -8.78 -2.24
C ASP A 234 -24.89 -8.52 -1.61
N MET A 235 -24.09 -7.61 -2.21
CA MET A 235 -22.86 -7.10 -1.59
C MET A 235 -23.21 -6.19 -0.41
N GLU A 236 -24.11 -5.22 -0.54
CA GLU A 236 -24.57 -4.37 0.55
C GLU A 236 -25.12 -5.18 1.71
N GLU A 237 -25.90 -6.25 1.51
CA GLU A 237 -26.36 -7.13 2.60
C GLU A 237 -25.23 -7.92 3.26
N ARG A 238 -24.16 -8.25 2.51
CA ARG A 238 -22.95 -8.89 3.03
C ARG A 238 -22.01 -7.90 3.72
N THR A 239 -21.87 -6.66 3.24
CA THR A 239 -21.04 -5.60 3.84
C THR A 239 -21.77 -4.85 4.98
N SER A 240 -23.10 -4.75 4.92
CA SER A 240 -24.00 -4.14 5.93
C SER A 240 -23.95 -4.91 7.26
N LYS A 241 -23.69 -6.21 7.20
CA LYS A 241 -23.29 -7.00 8.37
C LYS A 241 -21.81 -6.82 8.68
N PHE A 242 -21.33 -5.57 8.76
CA PHE A 242 -20.04 -5.28 9.40
C PHE A 242 -20.19 -5.60 10.88
N ASP A 243 -20.04 -6.88 11.20
CA ASP A 243 -20.11 -7.33 12.58
C ASP A 243 -18.73 -7.10 13.19
N VAL A 244 -18.63 -6.09 14.06
CA VAL A 244 -17.44 -5.82 14.87
C VAL A 244 -16.99 -7.08 15.62
N ARG A 245 -17.88 -8.03 15.87
CA ARG A 245 -17.54 -9.36 16.42
C ARG A 245 -16.54 -10.11 15.53
N THR A 246 -16.62 -9.97 14.21
CA THR A 246 -15.64 -10.57 13.27
C THR A 246 -14.22 -10.07 13.53
N LEU A 247 -14.04 -8.82 13.99
CA LEU A 247 -12.73 -8.27 14.35
C LEU A 247 -12.20 -8.88 15.67
N LEU A 248 -13.11 -9.16 16.61
CA LEU A 248 -12.80 -9.79 17.89
C LEU A 248 -12.50 -11.29 17.75
N GLU A 249 -13.04 -11.92 16.70
CA GLU A 249 -12.84 -13.34 16.34
C GLU A 249 -11.59 -13.58 15.47
N LEU A 250 -10.82 -12.53 15.14
CA LEU A 250 -9.56 -12.71 14.39
C LEU A 250 -8.57 -13.56 15.20
N PRO A 251 -7.90 -14.54 14.58
CA PRO A 251 -7.07 -15.48 15.31
C PRO A 251 -5.82 -14.81 15.91
N TRP A 252 -5.35 -15.28 17.06
CA TRP A 252 -4.20 -14.64 17.74
C TRP A 252 -2.91 -14.61 16.90
N HIS A 253 -2.67 -15.64 16.08
CA HIS A 253 -1.49 -15.70 15.21
C HIS A 253 -1.55 -14.67 14.08
N PHE A 254 -2.75 -14.19 13.71
CA PHE A 254 -2.90 -13.03 12.82
C PHE A 254 -2.34 -11.76 13.48
N TRP A 255 -2.58 -11.53 14.77
CA TRP A 255 -2.03 -10.38 15.48
C TRP A 255 -0.50 -10.40 15.58
N CYS A 256 0.12 -11.58 15.68
CA CYS A 256 1.57 -11.72 15.55
C CYS A 256 2.07 -11.33 14.14
N ILE A 257 1.33 -11.71 13.09
CA ILE A 257 1.64 -11.30 11.72
C ILE A 257 1.47 -9.79 11.55
N VAL A 258 0.43 -9.18 12.15
CA VAL A 258 0.25 -7.73 12.16
C VAL A 258 1.42 -7.03 12.86
N LEU A 259 1.88 -7.56 14.00
CA LEU A 259 3.02 -6.99 14.72
C LEU A 259 4.32 -7.03 13.89
N PHE A 260 4.58 -8.15 13.20
CA PHE A 260 5.68 -8.21 12.23
C PHE A 260 5.45 -7.20 11.11
N ALA A 261 4.23 -7.15 10.55
CA ALA A 261 3.89 -6.33 9.40
C ALA A 261 4.11 -4.84 9.66
N ILE A 262 3.68 -4.33 10.81
CA ILE A 262 3.84 -2.90 11.12
C ILE A 262 5.33 -2.54 11.25
N LEU A 263 6.17 -3.39 11.84
CA LEU A 263 7.61 -3.14 12.01
C LEU A 263 8.38 -3.26 10.69
N ASP A 264 8.06 -4.27 9.88
CA ASP A 264 8.64 -4.48 8.56
C ASP A 264 8.29 -3.32 7.61
N THR A 265 6.98 -3.03 7.48
CA THR A 265 6.46 -1.94 6.64
C THR A 265 7.03 -0.59 7.09
N ALA A 266 7.15 -0.36 8.39
CA ALA A 266 7.80 0.82 8.95
C ALA A 266 9.24 1.00 8.52
N THR A 267 10.04 -0.05 8.70
CA THR A 267 11.44 -0.01 8.30
C THR A 267 11.56 0.30 6.80
N VAL A 268 10.77 -0.40 5.98
CA VAL A 268 10.78 -0.26 4.52
C VAL A 268 10.39 1.15 4.09
N LEU A 269 9.28 1.69 4.57
CA LEU A 269 8.75 2.98 4.11
C LEU A 269 9.60 4.16 4.59
N VAL A 270 10.04 4.14 5.85
CA VAL A 270 10.85 5.24 6.39
C VAL A 270 12.25 5.24 5.74
N PHE A 271 12.86 4.07 5.52
CA PHE A 271 14.10 3.98 4.75
C PHE A 271 13.89 4.49 3.31
N SER A 272 12.86 4.00 2.62
CA SER A 272 12.57 4.36 1.22
C SER A 272 12.33 5.86 1.02
N GLN A 273 11.66 6.52 1.97
CA GLN A 273 11.40 7.96 1.95
C GLN A 273 12.70 8.79 2.01
N ASN A 274 13.74 8.25 2.62
CA ASN A 274 15.01 8.93 2.83
C ASN A 274 16.14 8.40 1.93
N ALA A 275 15.95 7.27 1.26
CA ALA A 275 16.98 6.56 0.50
C ALA A 275 17.61 7.43 -0.60
N THR A 276 16.81 8.23 -1.32
CA THR A 276 17.31 9.12 -2.37
C THR A 276 18.19 10.26 -1.83
N GLU A 277 17.85 10.84 -0.67
CA GLU A 277 18.66 11.88 -0.02
C GLU A 277 19.93 11.25 0.58
N LEU A 278 19.80 10.10 1.25
CA LEU A 278 20.91 9.35 1.82
C LEU A 278 21.94 8.93 0.75
N ALA A 279 21.48 8.48 -0.41
CA ALA A 279 22.32 8.13 -1.55
C ALA A 279 23.08 9.36 -2.11
N GLN A 280 22.41 10.51 -2.26
CA GLN A 280 23.06 11.75 -2.68
C GLN A 280 24.13 12.19 -1.70
N ASP A 281 23.80 12.22 -0.41
CA ASP A 281 24.69 12.78 0.61
C ASP A 281 25.90 11.89 0.89
N ARG A 282 25.73 10.56 0.84
CA ARG A 282 26.81 9.61 1.17
C ARG A 282 27.64 9.14 -0.02
N TRP A 283 27.04 8.96 -1.21
CA TRP A 283 27.81 8.62 -2.41
C TRP A 283 28.29 9.86 -3.18
N GLY A 284 27.75 11.05 -2.91
CA GLY A 284 28.09 12.27 -3.66
C GLY A 284 27.64 12.21 -5.13
N VAL A 285 26.62 11.40 -5.43
CA VAL A 285 26.11 11.19 -6.81
C VAL A 285 24.99 12.18 -7.13
N SER A 286 24.69 12.33 -8.42
CA SER A 286 23.59 13.18 -8.87
C SER A 286 22.23 12.71 -8.33
N SER A 287 21.26 13.62 -8.26
CA SER A 287 19.90 13.30 -7.82
C SER A 287 19.22 12.25 -8.70
N VAL A 288 19.57 12.20 -9.99
CA VAL A 288 19.09 11.17 -10.93
C VAL A 288 19.67 9.80 -10.57
N ALA A 289 20.98 9.69 -10.42
CA ALA A 289 21.62 8.42 -10.06
C ALA A 289 21.12 7.90 -8.71
N ALA A 290 21.01 8.78 -7.71
CA ALA A 290 20.45 8.43 -6.41
C ALA A 290 18.98 7.97 -6.49
N GLY A 291 18.17 8.62 -7.31
CA GLY A 291 16.78 8.24 -7.55
C GLY A 291 16.65 6.82 -8.11
N TRP A 292 17.49 6.47 -9.09
CA TRP A 292 17.55 5.11 -9.65
C TRP A 292 17.98 4.07 -8.62
N TRP A 293 19.02 4.35 -7.83
CA TRP A 293 19.45 3.43 -6.76
C TRP A 293 18.37 3.20 -5.71
N ALA A 294 17.71 4.28 -5.26
CA ALA A 294 16.63 4.20 -4.29
C ALA A 294 15.44 3.41 -4.84
N ALA A 295 14.98 3.74 -6.06
CA ALA A 295 13.89 3.02 -6.72
C ALA A 295 14.24 1.53 -6.94
N ALA A 296 15.45 1.23 -7.41
CA ALA A 296 15.90 -0.15 -7.63
C ALA A 296 15.95 -0.95 -6.33
N SER A 297 16.45 -0.34 -5.25
CA SER A 297 16.48 -1.01 -3.94
C SER A 297 15.10 -1.34 -3.41
N LYS A 298 14.09 -0.49 -3.71
CA LYS A 298 12.75 -0.69 -3.20
C LYS A 298 11.95 -1.66 -4.06
N ASP A 299 11.90 -1.45 -5.37
CA ASP A 299 10.86 -2.07 -6.21
C ASP A 299 11.41 -3.07 -7.24
N ALA A 300 12.72 -3.09 -7.56
CA ALA A 300 13.24 -4.00 -8.58
C ALA A 300 13.07 -5.49 -8.19
N GLY A 301 13.11 -5.78 -6.89
CA GLY A 301 12.90 -7.14 -6.36
C GLY A 301 11.51 -7.72 -6.63
N PHE A 302 10.52 -6.90 -6.98
CA PHE A 302 9.14 -7.36 -7.18
C PHE A 302 8.96 -8.25 -8.42
N VAL A 303 9.90 -8.23 -9.35
CA VAL A 303 9.97 -9.24 -10.44
C VAL A 303 10.02 -10.66 -9.88
N PHE A 304 10.58 -10.86 -8.68
CA PHE A 304 10.68 -12.18 -8.04
C PHE A 304 9.46 -12.54 -7.19
N THR A 305 8.56 -11.60 -6.91
CA THR A 305 7.35 -11.82 -6.09
C THR A 305 6.45 -12.96 -6.62
N PRO A 306 6.17 -13.10 -7.93
CA PRO A 306 5.40 -14.24 -8.44
C PRO A 306 6.05 -15.60 -8.17
N LEU A 307 7.38 -15.68 -8.30
CA LEU A 307 8.15 -16.90 -8.03
C LEU A 307 8.11 -17.26 -6.54
N LEU A 308 8.28 -16.27 -5.68
CA LEU A 308 8.19 -16.44 -4.24
C LEU A 308 6.77 -16.82 -3.79
N GLY A 309 5.74 -16.22 -4.38
CA GLY A 309 4.35 -16.56 -4.14
C GLY A 309 4.02 -18.01 -4.52
N TRP A 310 4.53 -18.47 -5.67
CA TRP A 310 4.42 -19.87 -6.08
C TRP A 310 5.14 -20.80 -5.09
N PHE A 311 6.35 -20.45 -4.65
CA PHE A 311 7.11 -21.21 -3.66
C PHE A 311 6.35 -21.34 -2.33
N LEU A 312 5.85 -20.23 -1.79
CA LEU A 312 5.10 -20.19 -0.53
C LEU A 312 3.76 -20.94 -0.63
N ASP A 313 3.08 -20.88 -1.78
CA ASP A 313 1.86 -21.65 -1.99
C ASP A 313 2.15 -23.14 -1.97
N ARG A 314 3.17 -23.59 -2.73
CA ARG A 314 3.49 -25.01 -2.93
C ARG A 314 4.13 -25.66 -1.71
N TYR A 315 5.13 -25.00 -1.12
CA TYR A 315 6.00 -25.55 -0.08
C TYR A 315 5.72 -25.02 1.32
N GLY A 316 4.92 -23.95 1.46
CA GLY A 316 4.75 -23.31 2.77
C GLY A 316 6.00 -22.54 3.18
N ASN A 317 6.48 -22.74 4.41
CA ASN A 317 7.66 -22.06 4.97
C ASN A 317 7.56 -20.55 5.21
N ARG A 318 6.35 -20.04 5.48
CA ARG A 318 6.11 -18.59 5.65
C ARG A 318 6.94 -17.98 6.77
N LEU A 319 6.95 -18.59 7.96
CA LEU A 319 7.71 -18.05 9.10
C LEU A 319 9.22 -18.07 8.85
N THR A 320 9.72 -19.07 8.11
CA THR A 320 11.14 -19.12 7.68
C THR A 320 11.45 -17.95 6.74
N VAL A 321 10.59 -17.69 5.76
CA VAL A 321 10.75 -16.56 4.83
C VAL A 321 10.69 -15.21 5.57
N LEU A 322 9.77 -15.05 6.53
CA LEU A 322 9.71 -13.84 7.38
C LEU A 322 10.98 -13.69 8.25
N THR A 323 11.54 -14.79 8.74
CA THR A 323 12.79 -14.77 9.51
C THR A 323 13.98 -14.37 8.63
N VAL A 324 14.09 -14.94 7.43
CA VAL A 324 15.15 -14.57 6.47
C VAL A 324 15.00 -13.10 6.05
N CYS A 325 13.77 -12.62 5.86
CA CYS A 325 13.50 -11.19 5.64
C CYS A 325 14.05 -10.34 6.80
N GLY A 326 13.68 -10.66 8.04
CA GLY A 326 14.15 -9.94 9.23
C GLY A 326 15.68 -9.93 9.37
N ILE A 327 16.35 -11.07 9.14
CA ILE A 327 17.82 -11.17 9.19
C ILE A 327 18.44 -10.26 8.13
N THR A 328 17.95 -10.33 6.90
CA THR A 328 18.47 -9.56 5.77
C THR A 328 18.23 -8.06 5.96
N LEU A 329 17.07 -7.69 6.51
CA LEU A 329 16.70 -6.30 6.81
C LEU A 329 17.56 -5.72 7.94
N VAL A 330 17.81 -6.48 9.02
CA VAL A 330 18.75 -6.08 10.08
C VAL A 330 20.15 -5.89 9.52
N ALA A 331 20.64 -6.83 8.70
CA ALA A 331 21.94 -6.72 8.06
C ALA A 331 22.03 -5.47 7.17
N SER A 332 20.99 -5.19 6.37
CA SER A 332 20.90 -3.98 5.56
C SER A 332 20.97 -2.70 6.41
N MET A 333 20.15 -2.57 7.46
CA MET A 333 20.14 -1.38 8.31
C MET A 333 21.43 -1.22 9.14
N ALA A 334 22.05 -2.33 9.56
CA ALA A 334 23.34 -2.32 10.24
C ALA A 334 24.47 -1.80 9.33
N LEU A 335 24.48 -2.19 8.05
CA LEU A 335 25.45 -1.72 7.07
C LEU A 335 25.30 -0.24 6.72
N ILE A 336 24.07 0.30 6.73
CA ILE A 336 23.86 1.76 6.63
C ILE A 336 24.42 2.47 7.86
N ASN A 337 24.36 1.87 9.05
CA ASN A 337 24.93 2.47 10.25
C ASN A 337 26.47 2.42 10.28
N TRP A 338 27.09 1.61 9.40
CA TRP A 338 28.54 1.45 9.36
C TRP A 338 29.23 2.71 8.81
N PRO A 339 30.20 3.30 9.54
CA PRO A 339 30.91 4.48 9.07
C PRO A 339 31.80 4.18 7.86
N GLY A 340 31.65 4.97 6.79
CA GLY A 340 32.79 5.34 5.95
C GLY A 340 33.22 4.41 4.81
N THR A 341 32.33 3.66 4.14
CA THR A 341 32.71 3.03 2.86
C THR A 341 31.53 3.01 1.88
N SER A 342 31.74 3.48 0.64
CA SER A 342 30.71 3.42 -0.42
C SER A 342 30.17 2.00 -0.62
N GLY A 343 31.01 1.00 -0.38
CA GLY A 343 30.64 -0.42 -0.44
C GLY A 343 29.63 -0.87 0.63
N SER A 344 29.66 -0.32 1.85
CA SER A 344 28.68 -0.70 2.89
C SER A 344 27.29 -0.19 2.55
N LEU A 345 27.20 1.03 1.99
CA LEU A 345 25.95 1.60 1.53
C LEU A 345 25.38 0.81 0.34
N THR A 346 26.22 0.43 -0.64
CA THR A 346 25.78 -0.40 -1.77
C THR A 346 25.30 -1.77 -1.32
N ALA A 347 26.07 -2.44 -0.45
CA ALA A 347 25.66 -3.72 0.12
C ALA A 347 24.33 -3.60 0.87
N SER A 348 24.11 -2.51 1.61
CA SER A 348 22.85 -2.27 2.28
C SER A 348 21.67 -2.13 1.32
N PHE A 349 21.79 -1.31 0.25
CA PHE A 349 20.73 -1.14 -0.74
C PHE A 349 20.41 -2.46 -1.45
N VAL A 350 21.42 -3.29 -1.72
CA VAL A 350 21.25 -4.62 -2.32
C VAL A 350 20.55 -5.58 -1.36
N LEU A 351 20.96 -5.63 -0.09
CA LEU A 351 20.30 -6.47 0.92
C LEU A 351 18.86 -6.01 1.16
N PHE A 352 18.60 -4.70 1.15
CA PHE A 352 17.25 -4.16 1.23
C PHE A 352 16.38 -4.63 0.05
N ALA A 353 16.92 -4.60 -1.18
CA ALA A 353 16.26 -5.09 -2.39
C ALA A 353 15.94 -6.59 -2.34
N ALA A 354 16.77 -7.37 -1.66
CA ALA A 354 16.53 -8.80 -1.43
C ALA A 354 15.48 -9.03 -0.33
N ALA A 355 15.52 -8.23 0.75
CA ALA A 355 14.63 -8.38 1.90
C ALA A 355 13.18 -7.98 1.58
N HIS A 356 12.98 -6.83 0.91
CA HIS A 356 11.65 -6.28 0.68
C HIS A 356 10.65 -7.23 0.00
N PRO A 357 10.97 -7.92 -1.12
CA PRO A 357 10.03 -8.87 -1.73
C PRO A 357 9.75 -10.09 -0.83
N LEU A 358 10.71 -10.50 0.01
CA LEU A 358 10.52 -11.59 0.99
C LEU A 358 9.46 -11.20 2.04
N GLY A 359 9.60 -10.00 2.61
CA GLY A 359 8.66 -9.45 3.59
C GLY A 359 7.27 -9.25 2.98
N PHE A 360 7.18 -8.53 1.86
CA PHE A 360 5.92 -8.21 1.20
C PHE A 360 5.12 -9.47 0.83
N THR A 361 5.76 -10.41 0.13
CA THR A 361 5.08 -11.64 -0.33
C THR A 361 4.77 -12.58 0.83
N GLY A 362 5.72 -12.73 1.77
CA GLY A 362 5.57 -13.54 2.96
C GLY A 362 4.41 -13.06 3.84
N LEU A 363 4.24 -11.75 3.98
CA LEU A 363 3.16 -11.13 4.76
C LEU A 363 1.79 -11.37 4.15
N ILE A 364 1.60 -11.06 2.87
CA ILE A 364 0.32 -11.24 2.17
C ILE A 364 -0.11 -12.71 2.28
N ASP A 365 0.82 -13.64 2.01
CA ASP A 365 0.50 -15.06 2.05
C ASP A 365 0.29 -15.59 3.49
N SER A 366 0.94 -14.99 4.49
CA SER A 366 0.70 -15.31 5.92
C SER A 366 -0.66 -14.86 6.41
N VAL A 367 -1.10 -13.66 6.03
CA VAL A 367 -2.47 -13.19 6.31
C VAL A 367 -3.47 -14.13 5.64
N ARG A 368 -3.27 -14.46 4.36
CA ARG A 368 -4.12 -15.42 3.63
C ARG A 368 -4.20 -16.77 4.32
N ALA A 369 -3.06 -17.34 4.71
CA ALA A 369 -3.00 -18.66 5.33
C ALA A 369 -3.60 -18.70 6.75
N SER A 370 -3.70 -17.55 7.43
CA SER A 370 -4.31 -17.44 8.76
C SER A 370 -5.83 -17.43 8.71
N MET A 371 -6.43 -17.13 7.55
CA MET A 371 -7.87 -16.99 7.38
C MET A 371 -8.48 -18.27 6.77
N ARG A 372 -9.51 -18.82 7.43
CA ARG A 372 -10.26 -19.99 6.92
C ARG A 372 -11.30 -19.61 5.87
N LYS A 373 -11.92 -18.43 6.02
CA LYS A 373 -12.97 -17.93 5.12
C LYS A 373 -12.40 -16.82 4.22
N PRO A 374 -12.57 -16.90 2.89
CA PRO A 374 -12.16 -15.83 1.98
C PRO A 374 -12.79 -14.47 2.30
N GLU A 375 -14.00 -14.47 2.86
CA GLU A 375 -14.75 -13.27 3.23
C GLU A 375 -14.07 -12.48 4.37
N VAL A 376 -13.40 -13.17 5.30
CA VAL A 376 -12.71 -12.55 6.45
C VAL A 376 -11.35 -11.98 6.05
N PHE A 377 -10.75 -12.47 4.95
CA PHE A 377 -9.46 -12.01 4.47
C PHE A 377 -9.43 -10.51 4.18
N ALA A 378 -10.48 -9.98 3.53
CA ALA A 378 -10.56 -8.55 3.21
C ALA A 378 -10.58 -7.70 4.49
N VAL A 379 -11.36 -8.10 5.49
CA VAL A 379 -11.43 -7.41 6.80
C VAL A 379 -10.08 -7.47 7.51
N ALA A 380 -9.47 -8.65 7.59
CA ALA A 380 -8.16 -8.83 8.22
C ALA A 380 -7.05 -8.01 7.53
N TYR A 381 -7.09 -7.94 6.20
CA TYR A 381 -6.13 -7.15 5.43
C TYR A 381 -6.32 -5.65 5.65
N SER A 382 -7.57 -5.16 5.72
CA SER A 382 -7.88 -3.77 6.06
C SER A 382 -7.42 -3.41 7.48
N VAL A 383 -7.56 -4.32 8.45
CA VAL A 383 -7.02 -4.15 9.81
C VAL A 383 -5.50 -4.00 9.80
N LYS A 384 -4.79 -4.90 9.09
CA LYS A 384 -3.33 -4.82 8.93
C LYS A 384 -2.93 -3.50 8.28
N PHE A 385 -3.60 -3.13 7.20
CA PHE A 385 -3.32 -1.88 6.48
C PHE A 385 -3.53 -0.64 7.35
N MET A 386 -4.60 -0.60 8.16
CA MET A 386 -4.83 0.47 9.14
C MET A 386 -3.73 0.53 10.20
N ALA A 387 -3.28 -0.61 10.72
CA ALA A 387 -2.19 -0.69 11.69
C ALA A 387 -0.86 -0.16 11.10
N ASP A 388 -0.54 -0.50 9.85
CA ASP A 388 0.67 0.00 9.18
C ASP A 388 0.66 1.54 9.09
N ASN A 389 -0.45 2.11 8.61
CA ASN A 389 -0.57 3.56 8.43
C ASN A 389 -0.55 4.29 9.78
N ALA A 390 -1.19 3.74 10.82
CA ALA A 390 -1.16 4.33 12.15
C ALA A 390 0.27 4.39 12.72
N LEU A 391 1.06 3.31 12.59
CA LEU A 391 2.46 3.35 13.01
C LEU A 391 3.30 4.29 12.13
N MET A 392 3.02 4.40 10.83
CA MET A 392 3.75 5.30 9.93
C MET A 392 3.63 6.75 10.34
N ILE A 393 2.43 7.21 10.73
CA ILE A 393 2.21 8.58 11.18
C ILE A 393 3.14 8.92 12.35
N ILE A 394 3.17 8.05 13.37
CA ILE A 394 4.02 8.23 14.56
C ILE A 394 5.49 8.27 14.14
N LEU A 395 5.93 7.29 13.36
CA LEU A 395 7.34 7.17 12.99
C LEU A 395 7.81 8.28 12.06
N ARG A 396 6.99 8.76 11.13
CA ARG A 396 7.34 9.89 10.26
C ARG A 396 7.60 11.14 11.09
N ILE A 397 6.72 11.43 12.04
CA ILE A 397 6.84 12.61 12.91
C ILE A 397 8.06 12.49 13.82
N VAL A 398 8.27 11.32 14.44
CA VAL A 398 9.45 11.05 15.28
C VAL A 398 10.75 11.11 14.47
N THR A 399 10.79 10.51 13.28
CA THR A 399 12.02 10.49 12.48
C THR A 399 12.34 11.84 11.86
N GLY A 400 11.34 12.64 11.47
CA GLY A 400 11.52 14.01 11.02
C GLY A 400 12.12 14.91 12.11
N THR A 401 11.60 14.81 13.34
CA THR A 401 12.12 15.59 14.47
C THR A 401 13.53 15.13 14.90
N ILE A 402 13.81 13.82 14.88
CA ILE A 402 15.16 13.29 15.13
C ILE A 402 16.15 13.76 14.05
N GLN A 403 15.73 13.83 12.77
CA GLN A 403 16.55 14.35 11.67
C GLN A 403 16.94 15.81 11.91
N ASP A 404 15.97 16.65 12.28
CA ASP A 404 16.23 18.07 12.54
C ASP A 404 17.15 18.26 13.75
N ALA A 405 16.98 17.45 14.80
CA ALA A 405 17.83 17.47 16.01
C ALA A 405 19.27 16.98 15.79
N ASP A 406 19.56 16.29 14.67
CA ASP A 406 20.91 15.87 14.26
C ASP A 406 21.45 16.76 13.11
N GLY A 407 20.85 17.94 12.88
CA GLY A 407 21.29 18.89 11.85
C GLY A 407 21.08 18.38 10.41
N GLY A 408 20.10 17.51 10.19
CA GLY A 408 19.87 16.83 8.93
C GLY A 408 20.77 15.59 8.71
N ALA A 409 21.65 15.27 9.66
CA ALA A 409 22.40 14.03 9.59
C ALA A 409 21.51 12.81 9.85
N TYR A 410 21.81 11.72 9.14
CA TYR A 410 21.03 10.49 9.24
C TYR A 410 21.42 9.58 10.41
N ARG A 411 22.44 9.94 11.20
CA ARG A 411 23.07 9.04 12.18
C ARG A 411 22.08 8.56 13.24
N ARG A 412 21.32 9.46 13.87
CA ARG A 412 20.34 9.07 14.90
C ARG A 412 19.13 8.33 14.33
N VAL A 413 18.75 8.64 13.09
CA VAL A 413 17.56 8.11 12.44
C VAL A 413 17.78 6.68 11.95
N ILE A 414 19.00 6.39 11.48
CA ILE A 414 19.41 5.04 11.09
C ILE A 414 19.32 4.07 12.28
N VAL A 415 19.59 4.54 13.50
CA VAL A 415 19.39 3.72 14.72
C VAL A 415 17.92 3.35 14.89
N VAL A 416 16.98 4.24 14.55
CA VAL A 416 15.54 3.93 14.55
C VAL A 416 15.24 2.84 13.53
N TYR A 417 15.80 2.91 12.31
CA TYR A 417 15.58 1.88 11.29
C TYR A 417 16.11 0.52 11.75
N LEU A 418 17.29 0.50 12.35
CA LEU A 418 17.90 -0.71 12.89
C LEU A 418 17.06 -1.28 14.04
N ALA A 419 16.53 -0.44 14.93
CA ALA A 419 15.67 -0.87 16.03
C ALA A 419 14.36 -1.50 15.51
N LEU A 420 13.73 -0.90 14.49
CA LEU A 420 12.53 -1.43 13.85
C LEU A 420 12.83 -2.77 13.15
N ALA A 421 13.94 -2.87 12.42
CA ALA A 421 14.38 -4.11 11.77
C ALA A 421 14.67 -5.21 12.81
N ALA A 422 15.32 -4.86 13.92
CA ALA A 422 15.61 -5.80 15.01
C ALA A 422 14.32 -6.28 15.69
N GLY A 423 13.34 -5.39 15.89
CA GLY A 423 12.01 -5.76 16.37
C GLY A 423 11.29 -6.70 15.41
N CYS A 424 11.33 -6.41 14.10
CA CYS A 424 10.79 -7.27 13.05
C CYS A 424 11.40 -8.69 13.10
N LEU A 425 12.73 -8.79 13.20
CA LEU A 425 13.43 -10.06 13.37
C LEU A 425 13.05 -10.78 14.67
N ALA A 426 12.96 -10.05 15.79
CA ALA A 426 12.58 -10.62 17.08
C ALA A 426 11.18 -11.24 17.04
N VAL A 427 10.21 -10.59 16.38
CA VAL A 427 8.87 -11.12 16.20
C VAL A 427 8.88 -12.37 15.31
N ALA A 428 9.59 -12.35 14.19
CA ALA A 428 9.70 -13.52 13.31
C ALA A 428 10.36 -14.72 14.00
N LEU A 429 11.46 -14.50 14.73
CA LEU A 429 12.11 -15.54 15.53
C LEU A 429 11.20 -16.04 16.64
N GLY A 430 10.47 -15.15 17.33
CA GLY A 430 9.49 -15.53 18.34
C GLY A 430 8.41 -16.45 17.77
N MET A 431 7.84 -16.10 16.60
CA MET A 431 6.88 -16.94 15.90
C MET A 431 7.47 -18.28 15.46
N GLN A 432 8.71 -18.28 14.94
CA GLN A 432 9.41 -19.48 14.48
C GLN A 432 9.72 -20.44 15.65
N LEU A 433 10.19 -19.91 16.79
CA LEU A 433 10.50 -20.68 17.99
C LEU A 433 9.24 -21.18 18.70
N ALA A 434 8.12 -20.44 18.61
CA ALA A 434 6.84 -20.86 19.15
C ALA A 434 6.08 -21.86 18.25
N ALA A 435 6.45 -21.97 16.97
CA ALA A 435 5.77 -22.84 16.00
C ALA A 435 5.72 -24.33 16.40
N PRO A 436 6.75 -24.95 17.00
CA PRO A 436 6.65 -26.34 17.48
C PRO A 436 5.61 -26.53 18.60
N PHE A 437 5.37 -25.49 19.41
CA PHE A 437 4.48 -25.52 20.57
C PHE A 437 3.05 -25.07 20.26
N SER A 438 2.84 -24.47 19.09
CA SER A 438 1.57 -23.89 18.67
C SER A 438 1.17 -24.42 17.30
N ILE A 439 0.09 -25.21 17.24
CA ILE A 439 -0.48 -25.69 15.97
C ILE A 439 -0.88 -24.51 15.05
N ASP A 440 -1.20 -23.38 15.66
CA ASP A 440 -1.58 -22.12 15.04
C ASP A 440 -0.44 -21.53 14.22
N LEU A 441 0.71 -21.35 14.85
CA LEU A 441 1.90 -20.87 14.18
C LEU A 441 2.50 -21.94 13.24
N ARG A 442 2.44 -23.22 13.64
CA ARG A 442 2.87 -24.34 12.77
C ARG A 442 2.10 -24.37 11.46
N SER A 443 0.83 -23.95 11.47
CA SER A 443 0.02 -23.95 10.24
C SER A 443 0.54 -22.99 9.17
N LEU A 444 1.28 -21.95 9.55
CA LEU A 444 1.93 -21.04 8.61
C LEU A 444 3.10 -21.70 7.86
N GLN A 445 3.70 -22.73 8.45
CA GLN A 445 4.76 -23.54 7.83
C GLN A 445 4.22 -24.61 6.87
N TRP A 446 2.91 -24.91 6.88
CA TRP A 446 2.34 -26.01 6.11
C TRP A 446 2.37 -25.81 4.60
N THR A 447 2.61 -26.92 3.91
CA THR A 447 2.49 -27.05 2.45
C THR A 447 1.02 -26.98 2.01
N ARG A 448 0.78 -26.84 0.70
CA ARG A 448 -0.57 -26.88 0.14
C ARG A 448 -1.32 -28.17 0.46
N GLU A 449 -0.65 -29.32 0.36
CA GLU A 449 -1.26 -30.62 0.61
C GLU A 449 -1.63 -30.81 2.09
N GLN A 450 -0.75 -30.38 3.00
CA GLN A 450 -1.03 -30.40 4.44
C GLN A 450 -2.25 -29.52 4.80
N ARG A 451 -2.40 -28.36 4.17
CA ARG A 451 -3.57 -27.48 4.38
C ARG A 451 -4.87 -28.10 3.89
N LYS A 452 -4.87 -28.78 2.74
CA LYS A 452 -6.06 -29.50 2.23
C LYS A 452 -6.51 -30.60 3.19
N MET A 453 -5.55 -31.31 3.80
CA MET A 453 -5.84 -32.36 4.78
C MET A 453 -6.41 -31.78 6.09
N ASP A 454 -5.93 -30.61 6.54
CA ASP A 454 -6.41 -29.95 7.76
C ASP A 454 -7.86 -29.46 7.66
N VAL A 455 -8.30 -28.99 6.48
CA VAL A 455 -9.68 -28.53 6.22
C VAL A 455 -10.73 -29.63 6.51
N GLY A 456 -10.34 -30.91 6.45
CA GLY A 456 -11.21 -32.04 6.78
C GLY A 456 -11.27 -32.41 8.27
N THR A 457 -10.46 -31.78 9.14
CA THR A 457 -10.42 -32.10 10.57
C THR A 457 -11.09 -31.00 11.41
N PRO A 458 -12.16 -31.31 12.17
CA PRO A 458 -12.83 -30.34 13.04
C PRO A 458 -12.01 -30.16 14.32
N ARG A 459 -10.84 -29.51 14.21
CA ARG A 459 -10.18 -28.98 15.40
C ARG A 459 -10.91 -27.69 15.77
N LEU A 460 -11.64 -27.76 16.89
CA LEU A 460 -11.96 -26.62 17.73
C LEU A 460 -10.63 -25.99 18.17
N ARG A 461 -10.00 -25.18 17.29
CA ARG A 461 -9.06 -24.16 17.78
C ARG A 461 -9.90 -23.35 18.76
N LYS A 462 -9.61 -23.49 20.05
CA LYS A 462 -10.07 -22.48 21.01
C LYS A 462 -9.41 -21.20 20.52
N GLU A 463 -10.19 -20.38 19.81
CA GLU A 463 -9.87 -18.98 19.69
C GLU A 463 -9.55 -18.51 21.11
N THR A 464 -8.42 -17.85 21.27
CA THR A 464 -8.03 -17.28 22.55
C THR A 464 -8.58 -15.86 22.53
N PRO A 465 -9.87 -15.63 22.89
CA PRO A 465 -10.52 -14.34 22.72
C PRO A 465 -9.78 -13.25 23.48
N PHE A 466 -9.07 -13.61 24.54
CA PHE A 466 -8.22 -12.70 25.30
C PHE A 466 -7.06 -12.11 24.47
N LEU A 467 -6.31 -12.93 23.72
CA LEU A 467 -5.21 -12.43 22.88
C LEU A 467 -5.73 -11.61 21.70
N SER A 468 -6.86 -12.02 21.13
CA SER A 468 -7.52 -11.29 20.05
C SER A 468 -8.05 -9.94 20.52
N LEU A 469 -8.62 -9.89 21.73
CA LEU A 469 -9.04 -8.66 22.40
C LEU A 469 -7.84 -7.73 22.68
N ILE A 470 -6.71 -8.26 23.16
CA ILE A 470 -5.48 -7.47 23.35
C ILE A 470 -5.04 -6.87 22.02
N GLY A 471 -4.99 -7.67 20.94
CA GLY A 471 -4.63 -7.18 19.61
C GLY A 471 -5.55 -6.07 19.12
N PHE A 472 -6.87 -6.24 19.30
CA PHE A 472 -7.85 -5.23 18.93
C PHE A 472 -7.73 -3.94 19.76
N VAL A 473 -7.56 -4.04 21.08
CA VAL A 473 -7.36 -2.87 21.95
C VAL A 473 -6.05 -2.15 21.60
N ALA A 474 -4.97 -2.90 21.32
CA ALA A 474 -3.69 -2.34 20.89
C ALA A 474 -3.82 -1.60 19.55
N LEU A 475 -4.62 -2.11 18.62
CA LEU A 475 -4.91 -1.43 17.35
C LEU A 475 -5.62 -0.08 17.56
N ILE A 476 -6.65 -0.05 18.42
CA ILE A 476 -7.37 1.20 18.74
C ILE A 476 -6.42 2.19 19.43
N ALA A 477 -5.62 1.73 20.38
CA ALA A 477 -4.63 2.57 21.05
C ALA A 477 -3.59 3.13 20.06
N LEU A 478 -3.09 2.31 19.15
CA LEU A 478 -2.15 2.73 18.09
C LEU A 478 -2.79 3.77 17.17
N MET A 479 -4.05 3.56 16.78
CA MET A 479 -4.79 4.49 15.92
C MET A 479 -4.99 5.84 16.61
N LEU A 480 -5.51 5.87 17.83
CA LEU A 480 -5.72 7.12 18.57
C LEU A 480 -4.39 7.82 18.90
N GLY A 481 -3.36 7.06 19.25
CA GLY A 481 -2.00 7.56 19.45
C GLY A 481 -1.41 8.18 18.18
N SER A 482 -1.69 7.58 17.02
CA SER A 482 -1.27 8.11 15.72
C SER A 482 -1.93 9.45 15.39
N TRP A 483 -3.22 9.61 15.70
CA TRP A 483 -3.92 10.88 15.52
C TRP A 483 -3.39 11.95 16.48
N GLY A 484 -3.12 11.58 17.73
CA GLY A 484 -2.46 12.46 18.69
C GLY A 484 -1.09 12.92 18.20
N ALA A 485 -0.26 12.00 17.70
CA ALA A 485 1.03 12.33 17.11
C ALA A 485 0.89 13.26 15.89
N TYR A 486 -0.09 12.99 15.02
CA TYR A 486 -0.38 13.83 13.85
C TYR A 486 -0.70 15.28 14.21
N PHE A 487 -1.64 15.48 15.13
CA PHE A 487 -1.99 16.83 15.58
C PHE A 487 -0.84 17.51 16.33
N TRP A 488 -0.03 16.76 17.08
CA TRP A 488 1.20 17.27 17.67
C TRP A 488 2.23 17.71 16.63
N GLY A 489 2.35 16.99 15.51
CA GLY A 489 3.26 17.37 14.43
C GLY A 489 2.78 18.59 13.62
N ILE A 490 1.47 18.84 13.57
CA ILE A 490 0.90 20.03 12.91
C ILE A 490 1.05 21.28 13.78
N ALA A 491 0.85 21.14 15.09
CA ALA A 491 0.93 22.22 16.07
C ALA A 491 2.37 22.73 16.24
#